data_AF-A0A259IBV7-F1
#
_entry.id   AF-A0A259IBV7-F1
#
_cell.length_a   1.000
_cell.length_b   1.000
_cell.length_c   1.000
_cell.angle_alpha   90.00
_cell.angle_beta   90.00
_cell.angle_gamma   90.00
#
_symmetry.space_group_name_H-M   'P 1'
#
loop_
_entity.id
_entity.type
_entity.pdbx_description
1 polymer ?
#
loop_
_entity_poly.entity_id
_entity_poly.type
_entity_poly.pdbx_seq_one_letter_code
_entity_poly.pdbx_strand_id
1 'polypeptide(L)'
;MFDMHVMAILMLIGFFILLMIGVPVAITLATVGFVFGFLGFGTSLFNLLPARVFGIVAGYQWLAIPLFIFMGIMLEKSRLADDLLDVIGHIAGGVKGGMAVGIILFGALMGATTGIVGATVIT
;
A
#
# COMPACT_ATOMS: atom_id res chain seq x y z
N MET A 1 -35.68 -4.35 -12.96
CA MET A 1 -35.49 -3.50 -11.77
C MET A 1 -34.92 -4.42 -10.70
N PHE A 2 -33.59 -4.55 -10.61
CA PHE A 2 -32.97 -5.36 -9.57
C PHE A 2 -32.94 -4.54 -8.27
N ASP A 3 -33.26 -5.16 -7.15
CA ASP A 3 -33.13 -4.53 -5.84
C ASP A 3 -31.66 -4.18 -5.57
N MET A 4 -31.43 -3.01 -4.94
CA MET A 4 -30.10 -2.50 -4.59
C MET A 4 -29.26 -3.55 -3.82
N HIS A 5 -29.92 -4.35 -2.98
CA HIS A 5 -29.29 -5.42 -2.21
C HIS A 5 -28.77 -6.56 -3.09
N VAL A 6 -29.52 -6.94 -4.13
CA VAL A 6 -29.12 -8.01 -5.05
C VAL A 6 -27.93 -7.57 -5.89
N MET A 7 -27.91 -6.31 -6.34
CA MET A 7 -26.76 -5.75 -7.06
C MET A 7 -25.50 -5.70 -6.19
N ALA A 8 -25.61 -5.35 -4.91
CA ALA A 8 -24.48 -5.33 -3.99
C ALA A 8 -23.89 -6.73 -3.77
N ILE A 9 -24.74 -7.76 -3.61
CA ILE A 9 -24.29 -9.16 -3.45
C ILE A 9 -23.62 -9.67 -4.73
N LEU A 10 -24.21 -9.38 -5.89
CA LEU A 10 -23.62 -9.77 -7.18
C LEU A 10 -22.28 -9.07 -7.45
N MET A 11 -22.15 -7.80 -7.04
CA MET A 11 -20.89 -7.04 -7.11
C MET A 11 -19.80 -7.72 -6.28
N LEU A 12 -20.13 -8.13 -5.05
CA LEU A 12 -19.20 -8.82 -4.16
C LEU A 12 -18.76 -10.18 -4.73
N ILE A 13 -19.72 -10.98 -5.21
CA ILE A 13 -19.42 -12.28 -5.80
C ILE A 13 -18.57 -12.12 -7.06
N GLY A 14 -18.91 -11.18 -7.94
CA GLY A 14 -18.13 -10.88 -9.15
C GLY A 14 -16.70 -10.45 -8.85
N PHE A 15 -16.50 -9.65 -7.80
CA PHE A 15 -15.17 -9.26 -7.32
C PHE A 15 -14.32 -10.47 -6.91
N PHE A 16 -14.85 -11.36 -6.09
CA PHE A 16 -14.10 -12.55 -5.66
C PHE A 16 -13.83 -13.51 -6.81
N ILE A 17 -14.76 -13.69 -7.74
CA ILE A 17 -14.55 -14.56 -8.91
C ILE A 17 -13.37 -14.04 -9.75
N LEU A 18 -13.32 -12.74 -10.04
CA LEU A 18 -12.22 -12.18 -10.83
C LEU A 18 -10.87 -12.25 -10.09
N LEU A 19 -10.85 -12.11 -8.76
CA LEU A 19 -9.65 -12.36 -7.97
C LEU A 19 -9.20 -13.82 -8.03
N MET A 20 -10.13 -14.77 -7.97
CA MET A 20 -9.81 -16.21 -8.05
C MET A 20 -9.28 -16.61 -9.44
N ILE A 21 -9.67 -15.89 -10.49
CA ILE A 21 -9.12 -16.04 -11.85
C ILE A 21 -7.67 -15.51 -11.93
N GLY A 22 -7.21 -14.79 -10.91
CA GLY A 22 -5.85 -14.23 -10.86
C GLY A 22 -5.74 -12.86 -11.53
N VAL A 23 -6.87 -12.17 -11.76
CA VAL A 23 -6.85 -10.81 -12.30
C VAL A 23 -6.23 -9.86 -11.25
N PRO A 24 -5.33 -8.93 -11.65
CA PRO A 24 -4.78 -7.94 -10.72
C PRO A 24 -5.88 -7.14 -10.01
N VAL A 25 -5.72 -6.95 -8.69
CA VAL A 25 -6.74 -6.33 -7.81
C VAL A 25 -7.25 -4.99 -8.36
N ALA A 26 -6.35 -4.14 -8.88
CA ALA A 26 -6.72 -2.84 -9.46
C ALA A 26 -7.71 -2.97 -10.63
N ILE A 27 -7.47 -3.90 -11.56
CA ILE A 27 -8.36 -4.16 -12.70
C ILE A 27 -9.68 -4.72 -12.20
N THR A 28 -9.62 -5.61 -11.22
CA THR A 28 -10.78 -6.22 -10.57
C THR A 28 -11.71 -5.17 -9.97
N LEU A 29 -11.17 -4.25 -9.17
CA LEU A 29 -11.91 -3.14 -8.56
C LEU A 29 -12.47 -2.19 -9.62
N ALA A 30 -11.70 -1.87 -10.65
CA ALA A 30 -12.15 -1.00 -11.73
C ALA A 30 -13.32 -1.63 -12.48
N THR A 31 -13.17 -2.85 -13.00
CA THR A 31 -14.20 -3.52 -13.80
C THR A 31 -15.49 -3.73 -13.01
N VAL A 32 -15.40 -4.26 -11.80
CA VAL A 32 -16.60 -4.50 -10.97
C VAL A 32 -17.25 -3.19 -10.56
N GLY A 33 -16.46 -2.19 -10.15
CA GLY A 33 -16.96 -0.87 -9.78
C GLY A 33 -17.65 -0.14 -10.94
N PHE A 34 -17.09 -0.19 -12.14
CA PHE A 34 -17.71 0.44 -13.32
C PHE A 34 -18.93 -0.32 -13.83
N VAL A 35 -18.90 -1.66 -13.90
CA VAL A 35 -20.03 -2.47 -14.39
C VAL A 35 -21.23 -2.33 -13.46
N PHE A 36 -21.06 -2.56 -12.16
CA PHE A 36 -22.16 -2.45 -11.20
C PHE A 36 -22.54 -1.00 -10.91
N GLY A 37 -21.57 -0.07 -10.96
CA GLY A 37 -21.85 1.37 -10.86
C GLY A 37 -22.71 1.88 -12.02
N PHE A 38 -22.45 1.44 -13.25
CA PHE A 38 -23.26 1.82 -14.42
C PHE A 38 -24.65 1.17 -14.38
N LEU A 39 -24.76 -0.10 -13.94
CA LEU A 39 -26.05 -0.77 -13.79
C LEU A 39 -26.92 -0.15 -12.67
N GLY A 40 -26.31 0.33 -11.59
CA GLY A 40 -27.03 0.94 -10.46
C GLY A 40 -27.37 2.42 -10.67
N PHE A 41 -26.41 3.22 -11.14
CA PHE A 41 -26.53 4.68 -11.23
C PHE A 41 -26.69 5.21 -12.67
N GLY A 42 -26.51 4.38 -13.70
CA GLY A 42 -26.55 4.81 -15.10
C GLY A 42 -25.49 5.87 -15.42
N THR A 43 -25.87 6.88 -16.22
CA THR A 43 -24.99 8.00 -16.59
C THR A 43 -24.67 8.93 -15.43
N SER A 44 -25.44 8.88 -14.33
CA SER A 44 -25.16 9.71 -13.14
C SER A 44 -23.90 9.28 -12.37
N LEU A 45 -23.38 8.08 -12.63
CA LEU A 45 -22.10 7.60 -12.12
C LEU A 45 -20.96 8.58 -12.39
N PHE A 46 -20.94 9.19 -13.58
CA PHE A 46 -19.88 10.11 -13.99
C PHE A 46 -19.87 11.41 -13.17
N ASN A 47 -20.99 11.78 -12.54
CA ASN A 47 -21.03 12.94 -11.64
C ASN A 47 -20.27 12.67 -10.33
N LEU A 48 -20.11 11.40 -9.95
CA LEU A 48 -19.37 11.01 -8.74
C LEU A 48 -17.86 10.91 -8.99
N LEU A 49 -17.42 10.79 -10.25
CA LEU A 49 -16.00 10.67 -10.58
C LEU A 49 -15.19 11.92 -10.18
N PRO A 50 -15.62 13.17 -10.47
CA PRO A 50 -14.89 14.35 -10.01
C PRO A 50 -14.73 14.37 -8.49
N ALA A 51 -15.82 14.13 -7.74
CA ALA A 51 -15.78 14.09 -6.28
C ALA A 51 -14.80 13.02 -5.78
N ARG A 52 -14.72 11.87 -6.44
CA ARG A 52 -13.80 10.80 -6.05
C ARG A 52 -12.34 11.12 -6.38
N VAL A 53 -12.07 11.68 -7.56
CA VAL A 53 -10.72 12.09 -7.98
C VAL A 53 -10.19 13.20 -7.08
N PHE A 54 -10.98 14.26 -6.85
CA PHE A 54 -10.60 15.34 -5.93
C PHE A 54 -10.39 14.83 -4.50
N GLY A 55 -11.21 13.90 -4.02
CA GLY A 55 -11.03 13.28 -2.71
C GLY A 55 -9.71 12.52 -2.56
N ILE A 56 -9.21 11.87 -3.63
CA ILE A 56 -7.92 11.17 -3.61
C ILE A 56 -6.77 12.17 -3.67
N VAL A 57 -6.84 13.17 -4.55
CA VAL A 57 -5.77 14.17 -4.74
C VAL A 57 -5.62 15.08 -3.51
N ALA A 58 -6.74 15.46 -2.88
CA ALA A 58 -6.72 16.26 -1.65
C ALA A 58 -6.43 15.42 -0.39
N GLY A 59 -6.23 14.11 -0.53
CA GLY A 59 -5.99 13.21 0.61
C GLY A 59 -4.63 13.46 1.28
N TYR A 60 -4.60 13.35 2.61
CA TYR A 60 -3.36 13.45 3.39
C TYR A 60 -2.34 12.34 3.09
N GLN A 61 -2.72 11.29 2.37
CA GLN A 61 -1.83 10.20 1.95
C GLN A 61 -0.64 10.69 1.13
N TRP A 62 -0.80 11.78 0.36
CA TRP A 62 0.30 12.36 -0.40
C TRP A 62 1.39 12.97 0.48
N LEU A 63 1.08 13.33 1.73
CA LEU A 63 2.09 13.78 2.71
C LEU A 63 2.97 12.63 3.20
N ALA A 64 2.53 11.37 3.08
CA ALA A 64 3.36 10.24 3.47
C ALA A 64 4.65 10.20 2.62
N ILE A 65 4.57 10.45 1.31
CA ILE A 65 5.73 10.43 0.40
C ILE A 65 6.85 11.41 0.86
N PRO A 66 6.61 12.73 1.02
CA PRO A 66 7.64 13.66 1.45
C PRO A 66 8.09 13.41 2.89
N LEU A 67 7.21 12.96 3.80
CA LEU A 67 7.60 12.62 5.16
C LEU A 67 8.50 11.36 5.21
N PHE A 68 8.25 10.37 4.35
CA PHE A 68 9.12 9.20 4.20
C PHE A 68 10.49 9.58 3.66
N ILE A 69 10.53 10.42 2.62
CA ILE A 69 11.79 10.94 2.09
C ILE A 69 12.53 11.74 3.17
N PHE A 70 11.83 12.59 3.91
CA PHE A 70 12.41 13.37 5.02
C PHE A 70 13.01 12.47 6.10
N MET A 71 12.28 11.44 6.55
CA MET A 71 12.78 10.46 7.51
C MET A 71 14.04 9.74 6.98
N GLY A 72 14.01 9.28 5.72
CA GLY A 72 15.16 8.63 5.10
C GLY A 72 16.41 9.51 5.09
N ILE A 73 16.25 10.77 4.66
CA ILE A 73 17.35 11.75 4.63
C ILE A 73 17.83 12.08 6.05
N MET A 74 16.93 12.21 7.03
CA MET A 74 17.30 12.46 8.43
C MET A 74 18.08 11.29 9.03
N LEU A 75 17.69 10.04 8.76
CA LEU A 75 18.41 8.85 9.20
C LEU A 75 19.81 8.75 8.56
N GLU A 76 19.93 9.08 7.26
CA GLU A 76 21.21 9.12 6.55
C GLU A 76 22.12 10.23 7.10
N LYS A 77 21.59 11.45 7.26
CA LYS A 77 22.36 12.60 7.73
C LYS A 77 22.77 12.51 9.20
N SER A 78 21.98 11.85 10.04
CA SER A 78 22.30 11.63 11.44
C SER A 78 23.30 10.49 11.66
N ARG A 79 23.64 9.72 10.62
CA ARG A 79 24.44 8.48 10.71
C ARG A 79 23.88 7.44 11.69
N LEU A 80 22.61 7.60 12.08
CA LEU A 80 21.94 6.70 13.02
C LEU A 80 21.87 5.27 12.45
N ALA A 81 21.75 5.14 11.12
CA ALA A 81 21.78 3.84 10.46
C ALA A 81 23.15 3.14 10.62
N ASP A 82 24.26 3.88 10.51
CA ASP A 82 25.62 3.34 10.65
C ASP A 82 25.89 2.94 12.11
N ASP A 83 25.55 3.83 13.05
CA ASP A 83 25.73 3.58 14.48
C ASP A 83 24.93 2.34 14.94
N LEU A 84 23.70 2.16 14.44
CA LEU A 84 22.87 1.00 14.74
C LEU A 84 23.43 -0.28 14.13
N LEU A 85 23.99 -0.23 12.92
CA LEU A 85 24.66 -1.37 12.30
C LEU A 85 25.92 -1.77 13.06
N ASP A 86 26.71 -0.82 13.55
CA ASP A 86 27.91 -1.07 14.36
C ASP A 86 27.56 -1.72 15.71
N VAL A 87 26.47 -1.26 16.36
CA VAL A 87 25.95 -1.88 17.60
C VAL A 87 25.50 -3.31 17.35
N ILE A 88 24.79 -3.57 16.26
CA ILE A 88 24.35 -4.93 15.90
C ILE A 88 25.54 -5.81 15.54
N GLY A 89 26.55 -5.26 14.87
CA GLY A 89 27.81 -5.94 14.59
C GLY A 89 28.55 -6.34 15.88
N HIS A 90 28.53 -5.48 16.90
CA HIS A 90 29.07 -5.80 18.23
C HIS A 90 28.24 -6.88 18.95
N ILE A 91 26.91 -6.80 18.89
CA ILE A 91 26.00 -7.79 19.50
C ILE A 91 26.15 -9.17 18.83
N ALA A 92 26.36 -9.20 17.51
CA ALA A 92 26.58 -10.44 16.78
C ALA A 92 27.88 -11.16 17.19
N GLY A 93 28.80 -10.48 17.90
CA GLY A 93 30.05 -11.03 18.39
C GLY A 93 31.05 -11.38 17.27
N GLY A 94 32.24 -11.86 17.64
CA GLY A 94 33.34 -12.24 16.73
C GLY A 94 33.06 -13.43 15.79
N VAL A 95 31.79 -13.75 15.55
CA VAL A 95 31.33 -14.80 14.67
C VAL A 95 31.66 -14.40 13.23
N LYS A 96 32.36 -15.27 12.49
CA LYS A 96 32.71 -15.01 11.09
C LYS A 96 31.43 -14.80 10.27
N GLY A 97 31.18 -13.57 9.83
CA GLY A 97 29.95 -13.18 9.12
C GLY A 97 28.88 -12.48 9.97
N GLY A 98 29.14 -12.17 11.26
CA GLY A 98 28.17 -11.52 12.16
C GLY A 98 27.63 -10.18 11.64
N MET A 99 28.48 -9.39 10.96
CA MET A 99 28.06 -8.16 10.27
C MET A 99 27.03 -8.42 9.16
N ALA A 100 27.19 -9.49 8.36
CA ALA A 100 26.25 -9.81 7.30
C ALA A 100 24.87 -10.22 7.84
N VAL A 101 24.86 -11.01 8.93
CA VAL A 101 23.62 -11.36 9.64
C VAL A 101 22.97 -10.11 10.23
N GLY A 102 23.76 -9.20 10.81
CA GLY A 102 23.30 -7.92 11.34
C GLY A 102 22.63 -7.04 10.28
N ILE A 103 23.24 -6.91 9.10
CA ILE A 103 22.70 -6.13 7.98
C ILE A 103 21.37 -6.71 7.48
N ILE A 104 21.26 -8.03 7.33
CA ILE A 104 20.01 -8.68 6.87
C ILE A 104 18.89 -8.47 7.90
N LEU A 105 19.18 -8.67 9.18
CA LEU A 105 18.20 -8.60 10.26
C LEU A 105 17.75 -7.15 10.50
N PHE A 106 18.68 -6.20 10.48
CA PHE A 106 18.37 -4.79 10.58
C PHE A 106 17.66 -4.26 9.34
N GLY A 107 18.08 -4.68 8.15
CA GLY A 107 17.40 -4.35 6.89
C GLY A 107 15.96 -4.85 6.87
N ALA A 108 15.71 -6.05 7.40
CA ALA A 108 14.35 -6.58 7.57
C ALA A 108 13.53 -5.78 8.59
N LEU A 109 14.12 -5.40 9.74
CA LEU A 109 13.47 -4.58 10.76
C LEU A 109 13.14 -3.17 10.24
N MET A 110 14.10 -2.48 9.64
CA MET A 110 13.88 -1.17 9.02
C MET A 110 12.90 -1.25 7.84
N GLY A 111 12.95 -2.29 7.02
CA GLY A 111 11.93 -2.54 5.99
C GLY A 111 10.52 -2.72 6.56
N ALA A 112 10.41 -3.40 7.71
CA ALA A 112 9.14 -3.58 8.41
C ALA A 112 8.64 -2.28 9.07
N THR A 113 9.51 -1.49 9.70
CA THR A 113 9.13 -0.24 10.37
C THR A 113 8.89 0.92 9.41
N THR A 114 9.55 0.93 8.25
CA THR A 114 9.31 1.91 7.18
C THR A 114 7.99 1.67 6.45
N GLY A 115 7.29 0.55 6.67
CA GLY A 115 5.90 0.39 6.25
C GLY A 115 5.65 0.55 4.75
N ILE A 116 6.68 0.40 3.89
CA ILE A 116 6.58 0.57 2.44
C ILE A 116 5.48 -0.33 1.87
N VAL A 117 5.32 -1.54 2.41
CA VAL A 117 4.26 -2.48 2.01
C VAL A 117 2.86 -1.94 2.34
N GLY A 118 2.70 -1.21 3.46
CA GLY A 118 1.45 -0.54 3.80
C GLY A 118 1.14 0.56 2.80
N ALA A 119 2.10 1.44 2.50
CA ALA A 119 1.93 2.52 1.51
C ALA A 119 1.51 1.98 0.13
N THR A 120 2.15 0.92 -0.36
CA THR A 120 1.84 0.29 -1.66
C THR A 120 0.50 -0.46 -1.71
N VAL A 121 -0.15 -0.72 -0.56
CA VAL A 121 -1.48 -1.35 -0.52
C VAL A 121 -2.58 -0.30 -0.41
N ILE A 122 -2.26 0.91 0.09
CA ILE A 122 -3.20 2.02 0.20
C ILE A 122 -3.23 2.87 -1.09
N THR A 123 -2.17 2.84 -1.91
CA THR A 123 -2.11 3.39 -3.28
C THR A 123 -2.29 2.30 -4.31
#